data_AF-A0A2E0KUN4-F1
#
_entry.id   AF-A0A2E0KUN4-F1
#
_cell.length_a   1.000
_cell.length_b   1.000
_cell.length_c   1.000
_cell.angle_alpha   90.00
_cell.angle_beta   90.00
_cell.angle_gamma   90.00
#
_symmetry.space_group_name_H-M   'P 1'
#
loop_
_entity.id
_entity.type
_entity.pdbx_description
1 polymer ?
#
loop_
_entity_poly.entity_id
_entity_poly.type
_entity_poly.pdbx_seq_one_letter_code
_entity_poly.pdbx_strand_id
1 'polypeptide(L)'
;IKTAHISEYLATPSASYLGITADDILAYDLPSDDLSKKDIEALNAELSDPRFADGWWQDQINMMLEIGKKAEQQSLAKYGLDFVTDTYLPEKLGEMGLA
;
A
#
# COMPACT_ATOMS: atom_id res chain seq x y z
N ILE A 1 -11.73 2.15 -27.77
CA ILE A 1 -11.88 3.62 -27.81
C ILE A 1 -11.05 4.16 -26.64
N LYS A 2 -9.99 4.94 -26.91
CA LYS A 2 -9.13 5.49 -25.86
C LYS A 2 -9.89 6.59 -25.12
N THR A 3 -10.45 6.25 -23.96
CA THR A 3 -11.15 7.15 -23.04
C THR A 3 -10.19 8.05 -22.25
N ALA A 4 -8.97 8.30 -22.76
CA ALA A 4 -7.96 9.13 -22.09
C ALA A 4 -8.48 10.55 -21.82
N HIS A 5 -9.37 11.07 -22.66
CA HIS A 5 -10.01 12.38 -22.50
C HIS A 5 -10.97 12.47 -21.29
N ILE A 6 -11.48 11.34 -20.78
CA ILE A 6 -12.31 11.32 -19.56
C ILE A 6 -11.43 11.21 -18.30
N SER A 7 -10.14 10.87 -18.47
CA SER A 7 -9.19 10.75 -17.35
C SER A 7 -9.06 12.05 -16.56
N GLU A 8 -9.19 13.22 -17.20
CA GLU A 8 -9.15 14.52 -16.50
C GLU A 8 -10.30 14.69 -15.48
N TYR A 9 -11.41 13.98 -15.68
CA TYR A 9 -12.59 14.05 -14.80
C TYR A 9 -12.68 12.88 -13.82
N LEU A 10 -12.04 11.75 -14.11
CA LEU A 10 -12.14 10.53 -13.29
C LEU A 10 -10.89 10.28 -12.45
N ALA A 11 -9.73 10.82 -12.85
CA ALA A 11 -8.51 10.66 -12.08
C ALA A 11 -8.51 11.66 -10.90
N THR A 12 -7.93 11.23 -9.78
CA THR A 12 -7.59 12.11 -8.66
C THR A 12 -6.08 12.05 -8.45
N PRO A 13 -5.26 12.75 -9.26
CA PRO A 13 -3.79 12.64 -9.20
C PRO A 13 -3.21 13.14 -7.88
N SER A 14 -3.94 13.96 -7.14
CA SER A 14 -3.55 14.45 -5.81
C SER A 14 -3.84 13.45 -4.68
N ALA A 15 -4.48 12.31 -4.97
CA ALA A 15 -4.71 11.28 -3.97
C ALA A 15 -3.38 10.69 -3.52
N SER A 16 -3.27 10.43 -2.22
CA SER A 16 -2.11 9.76 -1.62
C SER A 16 -2.54 8.40 -1.08
N TYR A 17 -1.65 7.41 -1.18
CA TYR A 17 -1.86 6.11 -0.58
C TYR A 17 -1.35 6.11 0.86
N LEU A 18 -2.25 5.93 1.83
CA LEU A 18 -1.92 5.93 3.25
C LEU A 18 -1.37 4.58 3.74
N GLY A 19 -1.85 3.49 3.14
CA GLY A 19 -1.53 2.11 3.51
C GLY A 19 -2.74 1.18 3.35
N ILE A 20 -2.66 -0.09 3.72
CA ILE A 20 -1.53 -0.78 4.36
C ILE A 20 -0.36 -0.96 3.39
N THR A 21 0.80 -0.42 3.75
CA THR A 21 2.05 -0.51 3.00
C THR A 21 2.84 -1.76 3.35
N ALA A 22 3.93 -2.05 2.61
CA ALA A 22 4.74 -3.24 2.87
C ALA A 22 5.47 -3.14 4.22
N ASP A 23 5.94 -1.95 4.59
CA ASP A 23 6.58 -1.70 5.89
C ASP A 23 5.58 -1.74 7.05
N ASP A 24 4.31 -1.34 6.84
CA ASP A 24 3.28 -1.45 7.88
C ASP A 24 3.10 -2.90 8.38
N ILE A 25 3.29 -3.90 7.49
CA ILE A 25 3.22 -5.31 7.86
C ILE A 25 4.24 -5.64 8.96
N LEU A 26 5.45 -5.09 8.85
CA LEU A 26 6.52 -5.29 9.82
C LEU A 26 6.36 -4.37 11.04
N ALA A 27 6.05 -3.10 10.82
CA ALA A 27 5.95 -2.08 11.87
C ALA A 27 4.86 -2.42 12.90
N TYR A 28 3.72 -2.93 12.43
CA TYR A 28 2.59 -3.28 13.28
C TYR A 28 2.45 -4.78 13.56
N ASP A 29 3.44 -5.60 13.17
CA ASP A 29 3.40 -7.07 13.32
C ASP A 29 2.06 -7.67 12.85
N LEU A 30 1.66 -7.32 11.63
CA LEU A 30 0.33 -7.66 11.12
C LEU A 30 0.22 -9.15 10.79
N PRO A 31 -0.92 -9.80 11.10
CA PRO A 31 -1.28 -11.08 10.51
C PRO A 31 -1.11 -11.03 9.00
N SER A 32 -0.24 -11.87 8.47
CA SER A 32 0.15 -11.86 7.07
C SER A 32 0.25 -13.26 6.49
N ASP A 33 -0.02 -13.33 5.19
CA ASP A 33 0.10 -14.53 4.37
C ASP A 33 1.29 -14.41 3.43
N ASP A 34 1.80 -15.55 2.96
CA ASP A 34 2.81 -15.57 1.90
C ASP A 34 2.25 -15.02 0.59
N LEU A 35 3.09 -14.30 -0.16
CA LEU A 35 2.76 -13.93 -1.52
C LEU A 35 2.56 -15.17 -2.38
N SER A 36 1.49 -15.19 -3.17
CA SER A 36 1.30 -16.21 -4.18
C SER A 36 2.18 -15.92 -5.39
N LYS A 37 2.38 -16.92 -6.26
CA LYS A 37 3.10 -16.73 -7.53
C LYS A 37 2.51 -15.60 -8.37
N LYS A 38 1.19 -15.47 -8.37
CA LYS A 38 0.47 -14.43 -9.11
C LYS A 38 0.72 -13.05 -8.52
N ASP A 39 0.82 -12.94 -7.20
CA ASP A 39 1.14 -11.68 -6.52
C ASP A 39 2.57 -11.24 -6.91
N ILE A 40 3.53 -12.17 -6.88
CA ILE A 40 4.92 -11.91 -7.29
C ILE A 40 5.00 -11.48 -8.77
N GLU A 41 4.28 -12.16 -9.66
CA GLU A 41 4.20 -11.78 -11.08
C GLU A 41 3.62 -10.37 -11.27
N ALA A 42 2.58 -10.01 -10.51
CA ALA A 42 1.97 -8.68 -10.55
C ALA A 42 2.94 -7.59 -10.07
N LEU A 43 3.60 -7.79 -8.92
CA LEU A 43 4.58 -6.86 -8.37
C LEU A 43 5.75 -6.64 -9.33
N ASN A 44 6.26 -7.70 -9.96
CA ASN A 44 7.31 -7.56 -10.99
C ASN A 44 6.83 -6.81 -12.23
N ALA A 45 5.57 -6.97 -12.63
CA ALA A 45 5.00 -6.21 -13.72
C ALA A 45 4.87 -4.72 -13.36
N GLU A 46 4.47 -4.40 -12.13
CA GLU A 46 4.36 -3.04 -11.60
C GLU A 46 5.71 -2.31 -11.58
N LEU A 47 6.82 -2.99 -11.24
CA LEU A 47 8.17 -2.41 -11.30
C LEU A 47 8.55 -1.91 -12.70
N SER A 48 7.98 -2.48 -13.76
CA SER A 48 8.21 -2.08 -15.15
C SER A 48 7.21 -1.05 -15.68
N ASP A 49 6.15 -0.74 -14.92
CA ASP A 49 5.08 0.16 -15.34
C ASP A 49 5.44 1.62 -14.98
N PRO A 50 5.38 2.56 -15.94
CA PRO A 50 5.76 3.95 -15.72
C PRO A 50 4.92 4.67 -14.65
N ARG A 51 3.74 4.15 -14.29
CA ARG A 51 2.89 4.70 -13.22
C ARG A 51 3.48 4.49 -11.82
N PHE A 52 4.34 3.48 -11.67
CA PHE A 52 5.04 3.15 -10.42
C PHE A 52 6.54 3.42 -10.52
N ALA A 53 6.96 4.26 -11.47
CA ALA A 53 8.37 4.63 -11.65
C ALA A 53 8.89 5.63 -10.60
N ASP A 54 8.01 6.15 -9.74
CA ASP A 54 8.42 6.97 -8.61
C ASP A 54 9.18 6.14 -7.57
N GLY A 55 10.18 6.75 -6.93
CA GLY A 55 11.10 6.04 -6.02
C GLY A 55 10.38 5.39 -4.86
N TRP A 56 9.39 6.07 -4.28
CA TRP A 56 8.65 5.54 -3.14
C TRP A 56 7.86 4.27 -3.48
N TRP A 57 7.20 4.23 -4.64
CA TRP A 57 6.49 3.04 -5.10
C TRP A 57 7.44 1.87 -5.38
N GLN A 58 8.57 2.13 -6.02
CA GLN A 58 9.60 1.10 -6.27
C GLN A 58 10.10 0.50 -4.96
N ASP A 59 10.39 1.35 -3.96
CA ASP A 59 10.89 0.90 -2.66
C ASP A 59 9.87 0.01 -1.95
N GLN A 60 8.59 0.40 -1.96
CA GLN A 60 7.49 -0.38 -1.35
C GLN A 60 7.26 -1.72 -2.05
N ILE A 61 7.27 -1.75 -3.39
CA ILE A 61 7.09 -2.98 -4.15
C ILE A 61 8.27 -3.93 -3.92
N ASN A 62 9.50 -3.42 -3.94
CA ASN A 62 10.70 -4.22 -3.65
C ASN A 62 10.70 -4.75 -2.21
N MET A 63 10.30 -3.93 -1.24
CA MET A 63 10.13 -4.36 0.15
C MET A 63 9.13 -5.51 0.25
N MET A 64 7.98 -5.40 -0.43
CA MET A 64 6.96 -6.45 -0.42
C MET A 64 7.48 -7.77 -1.03
N LEU A 65 8.26 -7.68 -2.11
CA LEU A 65 8.94 -8.82 -2.73
C LEU A 65 10.01 -9.44 -1.82
N GLU A 66 10.76 -8.61 -1.09
CA GLU A 66 11.80 -9.05 -0.15
C GLU A 66 11.21 -9.78 1.06
N ILE A 67 10.19 -9.19 1.71
CA ILE A 67 9.54 -9.81 2.86
C ILE A 67 8.72 -11.03 2.44
N GLY A 68 8.21 -11.06 1.19
CA GLY A 68 7.43 -12.17 0.66
C GLY A 68 6.05 -12.33 1.31
N LYS A 69 5.52 -11.26 1.92
CA LYS A 69 4.29 -11.24 2.72
C LYS A 69 3.28 -10.22 2.19
N LYS A 70 2.01 -10.53 2.41
CA LYS A 70 0.88 -9.60 2.26
C LYS A 70 0.00 -9.63 3.49
N ALA A 71 -0.61 -8.49 3.79
CA ALA A 71 -1.56 -8.35 4.88
C ALA A 71 -2.90 -7.86 4.35
N GLU A 72 -3.96 -8.36 4.98
CA GLU A 72 -5.32 -7.91 4.77
C GLU A 72 -5.60 -6.63 5.57
N GLN A 73 -6.47 -5.73 5.09
CA GLN A 73 -6.75 -4.48 5.82
C GLN A 73 -7.35 -4.75 7.22
N GLN A 74 -8.21 -5.78 7.32
CA GLN A 74 -8.80 -6.23 8.57
C GLN A 74 -7.79 -6.80 9.57
N SER A 75 -6.54 -7.06 9.17
CA SER A 75 -5.49 -7.55 10.06
C SER A 75 -5.16 -6.58 11.21
N LEU A 76 -5.40 -5.28 11.00
CA LEU A 76 -5.29 -4.24 12.02
C LEU A 76 -6.22 -4.49 13.22
N ALA A 77 -7.35 -5.18 13.00
CA ALA A 77 -8.29 -5.52 14.06
C ALA A 77 -7.74 -6.57 15.05
N LYS A 78 -6.56 -7.17 14.80
CA LYS A 78 -5.83 -8.02 15.76
C LYS A 78 -5.72 -7.36 17.14
N TYR A 79 -5.56 -6.04 17.17
CA TYR A 79 -5.33 -5.26 18.39
C TYR A 79 -6.61 -4.67 19.00
N GLY A 80 -7.77 -4.88 18.37
CA GLY A 80 -9.04 -4.26 18.76
C GLY A 80 -9.71 -3.53 17.59
N LEU A 81 -11.03 -3.34 17.65
CA LEU A 81 -11.78 -2.62 16.62
C LEU A 81 -11.46 -1.12 16.60
N ASP A 82 -10.99 -0.60 17.73
CA ASP A 82 -10.56 0.79 17.98
C ASP A 82 -9.11 1.06 17.56
N PHE A 83 -8.28 0.02 17.37
CA PHE A 83 -6.87 0.20 17.01
C PHE A 83 -6.66 1.07 15.75
N VAL A 84 -7.54 0.91 14.76
CA VAL A 84 -7.48 1.67 13.51
C VAL A 84 -7.67 3.17 13.77
N THR A 85 -8.65 3.53 14.60
CA THR A 85 -8.99 4.93 14.89
C THR A 85 -8.05 5.57 15.88
N ASP A 86 -7.57 4.80 16.85
CA ASP A 86 -6.86 5.32 18.02
C ASP A 86 -5.35 5.30 17.85
N THR A 87 -4.83 4.45 16.96
CA THR A 87 -3.37 4.27 16.76
C THR A 87 -2.98 4.41 15.29
N TYR A 88 -3.43 3.49 14.43
CA TYR A 88 -2.91 3.39 13.05
C TYR A 88 -3.15 4.66 12.22
N LEU A 89 -4.39 5.16 12.14
CA LEU A 89 -4.68 6.37 11.36
C LEU A 89 -3.98 7.62 11.91
N PRO A 90 -4.02 7.92 13.23
CA PRO A 90 -3.26 9.04 13.80
C PRO A 90 -1.76 8.98 13.51
N GLU A 91 -1.12 7.82 13.67
CA GLU A 91 0.32 7.65 13.43
C GLU A 91 0.66 7.88 11.95
N LYS A 92 -0.04 7.23 11.02
CA LYS A 92 0.22 7.39 9.58
C LYS A 92 -0.04 8.81 9.09
N LEU A 93 -1.11 9.46 9.55
CA LEU A 93 -1.39 10.85 9.19
C LEU A 93 -0.34 11.80 9.77
N GLY A 94 0.17 11.53 10.97
CA GLY A 94 1.28 12.28 11.57
C GLY A 94 2.59 12.16 10.79
N GLU A 95 2.93 10.95 10.34
CA GLU A 95 4.10 10.70 9.47
C GLU A 95 4.01 11.48 8.16
N MET A 96 2.80 11.63 7.61
CA MET A 96 2.54 12.42 6.40
C MET A 96 2.46 13.94 6.66
N GLY A 97 2.52 14.38 7.91
CA GLY A 97 2.37 15.78 8.29
C GLY A 97 0.95 16.33 8.09
N LEU A 98 -0.07 15.46 8.17
CA LEU A 98 -1.48 15.78 7.96
C LEU A 98 -2.31 15.81 9.26
N ALA A 99 -1.71 15.43 10.40
CA ALA A 99 -2.32 15.43 11.72
C ALA A 99 -1.78 16.55 12.63
#